data_AF-A0A3M4AI91-F1
#
_entry.id   AF-A0A3M4AI91-F1
#
_cell.length_a   1.000
_cell.length_b   1.000
_cell.length_c   1.000
_cell.angle_alpha   90.00
_cell.angle_beta   90.00
_cell.angle_gamma   90.00
#
_symmetry.space_group_name_H-M   'P 1'
#
loop_
_entity.id
_entity.type
_entity.pdbx_description
1 polymer ?
#
loop_
_entity_poly.entity_id
_entity_poly.type
_entity_poly.pdbx_seq_one_letter_code
_entity_poly.pdbx_strand_id
1 'polypeptide(L)'
;AHELNLPLHTAIQEIAEECLLETPEGWLSGRFNDTWLPAPYSAALHYREALPFRLSPLSGAARPVRCATTQLIERPRAYVHLPTASLQLIYDLRLEVPKEAKSLSLFHVDERLEGDQLVARLDRQRPDLYLMPLKDGQPQAELYTVKKDQLYPASTRGLYLAESFAQQEGWLVREERIRWKDWLRQQGLAAPEKESKLKRLAQRVLRKIVPKKKAKG
;
A
#
# COMPACT_ATOMS: atom_id res chain seq x y z
N ALA A 1 4.97 -17.37 -20.28
CA ALA A 1 3.93 -17.20 -21.33
C ALA A 1 2.51 -17.62 -20.91
N HIS A 2 2.32 -18.40 -19.82
CA HIS A 2 0.99 -18.75 -19.30
C HIS A 2 0.39 -17.67 -18.36
N GLU A 3 1.23 -17.03 -17.53
CA GLU A 3 0.84 -15.93 -16.62
C GLU A 3 0.23 -14.72 -17.35
N LEU A 4 0.70 -14.42 -18.56
CA LEU A 4 0.14 -13.37 -19.42
C LEU A 4 -1.35 -13.58 -19.76
N ASN A 5 -1.87 -14.80 -19.61
CA ASN A 5 -3.27 -15.14 -19.89
C ASN A 5 -4.16 -15.06 -18.64
N LEU A 6 -3.60 -14.86 -17.45
CA LEU A 6 -4.34 -14.78 -16.18
C LEU A 6 -3.87 -13.58 -15.35
N PRO A 7 -4.06 -12.32 -15.80
CA PRO A 7 -3.46 -11.17 -15.14
C PRO A 7 -3.90 -10.96 -13.69
N LEU A 8 -5.12 -11.38 -13.34
CA LEU A 8 -5.58 -11.37 -11.94
C LEU A 8 -4.78 -12.35 -11.07
N HIS A 9 -4.46 -13.55 -11.58
CA HIS A 9 -3.66 -14.52 -10.86
C HIS A 9 -2.26 -13.96 -10.58
N THR A 10 -1.63 -13.37 -11.59
CA THR A 10 -0.33 -12.68 -11.42
C THR A 10 -0.43 -11.60 -10.36
N ALA A 11 -1.41 -10.68 -10.44
CA ALA A 11 -1.56 -9.61 -9.44
C ALA A 11 -1.72 -10.14 -8.00
N ILE A 12 -2.44 -11.25 -7.83
CA ILE A 12 -2.63 -11.89 -6.52
C ILE A 12 -1.33 -12.53 -6.02
N GLN A 13 -0.57 -13.17 -6.92
CA GLN A 13 0.71 -13.79 -6.59
C GLN A 13 1.73 -12.74 -6.17
N GLU A 14 1.84 -11.63 -6.91
CA GLU A 14 2.68 -10.48 -6.54
C GLU A 14 2.36 -9.98 -5.13
N ILE A 15 1.08 -9.85 -4.76
CA ILE A 15 0.71 -9.45 -3.39
C ILE A 15 1.16 -10.50 -2.37
N ALA A 16 1.03 -11.79 -2.68
CA ALA A 16 1.46 -12.84 -1.76
C ALA A 16 2.99 -12.85 -1.56
N GLU A 17 3.75 -12.57 -2.62
CA GLU A 17 5.22 -12.54 -2.65
C GLU A 17 5.79 -11.27 -2.02
N GLU A 18 5.24 -10.12 -2.38
CA GLU A 18 5.83 -8.85 -2.00
C GLU A 18 5.21 -8.23 -0.74
N CYS A 19 3.94 -8.51 -0.42
CA CYS A 19 3.26 -7.91 0.74
C CYS A 19 3.24 -8.88 1.93
N LEU A 20 4.25 -8.79 2.80
CA LEU A 20 4.39 -9.68 3.94
C LEU A 20 3.85 -9.08 5.25
N LEU A 21 3.04 -9.87 5.96
CA LEU A 21 2.38 -9.50 7.21
C LEU A 21 2.98 -10.32 8.36
N GLU A 22 3.67 -9.65 9.28
CA GLU A 22 4.35 -10.28 10.42
C GLU A 22 3.56 -10.07 11.72
N THR A 23 3.46 -11.14 12.52
CA THR A 23 3.01 -11.14 13.92
C THR A 23 4.10 -11.74 14.82
N PRO A 24 4.02 -11.59 16.15
CA PRO A 24 4.99 -12.21 17.06
C PRO A 24 5.07 -13.73 16.93
N GLU A 25 3.97 -14.39 16.52
CA GLU A 25 3.91 -15.85 16.35
C GLU A 25 4.35 -16.32 14.95
N GLY A 26 4.63 -15.41 14.02
CA GLY A 26 5.04 -15.74 12.65
C GLY A 26 4.32 -14.91 11.58
N TRP A 27 4.49 -15.33 10.33
CA TRP A 27 3.96 -14.65 9.15
C TRP A 27 2.53 -15.10 8.86
N LEU A 28 1.67 -14.16 8.46
CA LEU A 28 0.31 -14.51 8.07
C LEU A 28 0.31 -15.09 6.66
N SER A 29 -0.35 -16.23 6.51
CA SER A 29 -0.74 -16.75 5.20
C SER A 29 -1.93 -15.95 4.64
N GLY A 30 -2.13 -16.01 3.33
CA GLY A 30 -3.19 -15.27 2.65
C GLY A 30 -4.22 -16.17 1.99
N ARG A 31 -5.43 -15.66 1.80
CA ARG A 31 -6.44 -16.26 0.94
C ARG A 31 -7.00 -15.22 -0.02
N PHE A 32 -7.25 -15.61 -1.27
CA PHE A 32 -8.10 -14.86 -2.18
C PHE A 32 -9.45 -15.58 -2.29
N ASN A 33 -10.51 -14.93 -1.82
CA ASN A 33 -11.80 -15.58 -1.54
C ASN A 33 -11.58 -16.85 -0.68
N ASP A 34 -11.93 -18.03 -1.19
CA ASP A 34 -11.78 -19.31 -0.49
C ASP A 34 -10.49 -20.08 -0.87
N THR A 35 -9.66 -19.52 -1.75
CA THR A 35 -8.44 -20.17 -2.24
C THR A 35 -7.22 -19.67 -1.47
N TRP A 36 -6.36 -20.59 -1.04
CA TRP A 36 -5.09 -20.27 -0.40
C TRP A 36 -4.12 -19.62 -1.39
N LEU A 37 -3.48 -18.54 -0.94
CA LEU A 37 -2.35 -17.94 -1.65
C LEU A 37 -1.09 -18.79 -1.43
N PRO A 38 -0.11 -18.71 -2.34
CA PRO A 38 1.20 -19.30 -2.09
C PRO A 38 1.81 -18.77 -0.79
N ALA A 39 2.69 -19.58 -0.19
CA ALA A 39 3.51 -19.22 0.98
C ALA A 39 4.96 -19.02 0.51
N PRO A 40 5.29 -17.86 -0.09
CA PRO A 40 6.60 -17.62 -0.65
C PRO A 40 7.67 -17.61 0.44
N TYR A 41 8.88 -18.00 0.09
CA TYR A 41 10.00 -18.08 1.04
C TYR A 41 9.73 -18.99 2.25
N SER A 42 8.85 -19.99 2.14
CA SER A 42 8.51 -20.93 3.23
C SER A 42 9.71 -21.69 3.81
N ALA A 43 10.82 -21.79 3.07
CA ALA A 43 12.09 -22.30 3.58
C ALA A 43 12.75 -21.39 4.63
N ALA A 44 12.46 -20.08 4.60
CA ALA A 44 13.03 -19.06 5.47
C ALA A 44 12.00 -18.41 6.43
N LEU A 45 10.71 -18.44 6.08
CA LEU A 45 9.64 -17.79 6.83
C LEU A 45 8.73 -18.83 7.50
N HIS A 46 8.49 -18.65 8.79
CA HIS A 46 7.53 -19.45 9.54
C HIS A 46 6.11 -18.89 9.38
N TYR A 47 5.32 -19.50 8.50
CA TYR A 47 3.92 -19.13 8.30
C TYR A 47 2.99 -19.77 9.32
N ARG A 48 2.00 -19.00 9.75
CA ARG A 48 0.91 -19.46 10.61
C ARG A 48 -0.18 -20.11 9.74
N GLU A 49 -0.59 -21.31 10.12
CA GLU A 49 -1.69 -22.03 9.47
C GLU A 49 -3.06 -21.47 9.88
N ALA A 50 -3.18 -20.99 11.12
CA ALA A 50 -4.37 -20.34 11.65
C ALA A 50 -4.25 -18.81 11.50
N LEU A 51 -5.34 -18.17 11.06
CA LEU A 51 -5.51 -16.70 10.85
C LEU A 51 -4.97 -16.14 9.52
N PRO A 52 -5.50 -16.58 8.37
CA PRO A 52 -5.13 -15.96 7.10
C PRO A 52 -5.69 -14.54 6.97
N PHE A 53 -4.93 -13.64 6.34
CA PHE A 53 -5.53 -12.43 5.78
C PHE A 53 -6.36 -12.78 4.54
N ARG A 54 -7.37 -11.95 4.26
CA ARG A 54 -8.26 -12.14 3.12
C ARG A 54 -8.03 -11.04 2.09
N LEU A 55 -7.80 -11.44 0.85
CA LEU A 55 -7.90 -10.61 -0.33
C LEU A 55 -9.26 -10.82 -0.97
N SER A 56 -9.92 -9.72 -1.28
CA SER A 56 -11.17 -9.71 -2.05
C SER A 56 -11.12 -8.60 -3.10
N PRO A 57 -11.79 -8.75 -4.24
CA PRO A 57 -11.97 -7.67 -5.19
C PRO A 57 -12.75 -6.51 -4.55
N LEU A 58 -12.24 -5.28 -4.68
CA LEU A 58 -12.92 -4.08 -4.20
C LEU A 58 -13.74 -3.40 -5.31
N SER A 59 -13.38 -3.64 -6.57
CA SER A 59 -14.01 -3.00 -7.73
C SER A 59 -14.40 -4.02 -8.78
N GLY A 60 -15.60 -3.86 -9.34
CA GLY A 60 -16.09 -4.54 -10.53
C GLY A 60 -16.89 -3.61 -11.45
N ALA A 61 -16.80 -2.30 -11.20
CA ALA A 61 -17.58 -1.28 -11.91
C ALA A 61 -16.85 -0.71 -13.14
N ALA A 62 -15.60 -1.14 -13.40
CA ALA A 62 -14.90 -0.73 -14.61
C ALA A 62 -15.54 -1.35 -15.85
N ARG A 63 -15.30 -0.72 -17.01
CA ARG A 63 -15.72 -1.26 -18.30
C ARG A 63 -15.05 -2.63 -18.54
N PRO A 64 -15.74 -3.60 -19.14
CA PRO A 64 -15.14 -4.89 -19.46
C PRO A 64 -13.89 -4.74 -20.32
N VAL A 65 -12.76 -5.24 -19.82
CA VAL A 65 -11.52 -5.41 -20.58
C VAL A 65 -11.50 -6.83 -21.13
N ARG A 66 -11.18 -6.98 -22.41
CA ARG A 66 -11.10 -8.29 -23.06
C ARG A 66 -9.68 -8.55 -23.55
N CYS A 67 -9.17 -9.74 -23.28
CA CYS A 67 -8.00 -10.29 -23.96
C CYS A 67 -8.52 -11.25 -25.04
N ALA A 68 -8.43 -10.83 -26.31
CA ALA A 68 -9.11 -11.47 -27.43
C ALA A 68 -10.63 -11.64 -27.16
N THR A 69 -11.12 -12.88 -27.06
CA THR A 69 -12.53 -13.20 -26.81
C THR A 69 -12.86 -13.31 -25.31
N THR A 70 -11.87 -13.37 -24.44
CA THR A 70 -12.04 -13.59 -23.00
C THR A 70 -12.15 -12.27 -22.26
N GLN A 71 -13.23 -12.09 -21.50
CA GLN A 71 -13.34 -10.96 -20.57
C GLN A 71 -12.49 -11.22 -19.32
N LEU A 72 -11.69 -10.23 -18.92
CA LEU A 72 -10.91 -10.31 -17.70
C LEU A 72 -11.84 -10.25 -16.47
N ILE A 73 -11.59 -11.16 -15.53
CA ILE A 73 -12.35 -11.31 -14.26
C ILE A 73 -12.02 -10.14 -13.34
N GLU A 74 -12.95 -9.77 -12.47
CA GLU A 74 -12.88 -8.58 -11.60
C GLU A 74 -12.76 -7.24 -12.31
N ARG A 75 -12.89 -7.22 -13.65
CA ARG A 75 -13.00 -6.01 -14.48
C ARG A 75 -11.96 -4.96 -14.06
N PRO A 76 -10.66 -5.24 -14.29
CA PRO A 76 -9.62 -4.27 -13.98
C PRO A 76 -9.83 -2.97 -14.75
N ARG A 77 -9.31 -1.88 -14.21
CA ARG A 77 -9.10 -0.67 -15.01
C ARG A 77 -7.91 -0.91 -15.95
N ALA A 78 -7.94 -0.27 -17.12
CA ALA A 78 -6.87 -0.39 -18.09
C ALA A 78 -6.51 0.98 -18.68
N TYR A 79 -5.22 1.18 -18.92
CA TYR A 79 -4.67 2.35 -19.60
C TYR A 79 -3.41 1.95 -20.38
N VAL A 80 -3.05 2.74 -21.39
CA VAL A 80 -1.77 2.62 -22.09
C VAL A 80 -0.78 3.62 -21.53
N HIS A 81 0.36 3.10 -21.10
CA HIS A 81 1.48 3.90 -20.63
C HIS A 81 2.42 4.17 -21.82
N LEU A 82 2.42 5.42 -22.32
CA LEU A 82 3.13 5.78 -23.55
C LEU A 82 4.66 5.61 -23.45
N PRO A 83 5.34 6.06 -22.37
CA PRO A 83 6.79 5.83 -22.20
C PRO A 83 7.24 4.39 -22.42
N THR A 84 6.44 3.41 -22.03
CA THR A 84 6.76 1.98 -22.13
C THR A 84 6.03 1.27 -23.27
N ALA A 85 5.17 1.96 -24.01
CA ALA A 85 4.27 1.40 -25.02
C ALA A 85 3.50 0.16 -24.53
N SER A 86 3.11 0.14 -23.25
CA SER A 86 2.51 -1.02 -22.60
C SER A 86 1.06 -0.77 -22.21
N LEU A 87 0.26 -1.84 -22.19
CA LEU A 87 -1.06 -1.85 -21.57
C LEU A 87 -0.90 -2.21 -20.09
N GLN A 88 -1.38 -1.33 -19.23
CA GLN A 88 -1.37 -1.51 -17.79
C GLN A 88 -2.76 -1.94 -17.32
N LEU A 89 -2.81 -2.89 -16.37
CA LEU A 89 -4.04 -3.36 -15.74
C LEU A 89 -3.99 -3.05 -14.24
N ILE A 90 -5.00 -2.38 -13.72
CA ILE A 90 -5.12 -2.06 -12.29
C ILE A 90 -6.27 -2.87 -11.71
N TYR A 91 -5.93 -3.76 -10.77
CA TYR A 91 -6.90 -4.48 -9.95
C TYR A 91 -7.03 -3.78 -8.60
N ASP A 92 -8.24 -3.29 -8.31
CA ASP A 92 -8.53 -2.73 -6.99
C ASP A 92 -8.93 -3.87 -6.05
N LEU A 93 -8.06 -4.17 -5.08
CA LEU A 93 -8.25 -5.25 -4.11
C LEU A 93 -8.36 -4.71 -2.69
N ARG A 94 -9.05 -5.46 -1.84
CA ARG A 94 -9.18 -5.20 -0.41
C ARG A 94 -8.46 -6.29 0.35
N LEU A 95 -7.49 -5.88 1.17
CA LEU A 95 -6.80 -6.74 2.13
C LEU A 95 -7.41 -6.56 3.52
N GLU A 96 -7.91 -7.63 4.10
CA GLU A 96 -8.48 -7.68 5.44
C GLU A 96 -7.64 -8.57 6.35
N VAL A 97 -7.16 -8.01 7.44
CA VAL A 97 -6.38 -8.74 8.45
C VAL A 97 -7.30 -9.21 9.59
N PRO A 98 -7.13 -10.43 10.11
CA PRO A 98 -7.88 -10.92 11.27
C PRO A 98 -7.71 -10.02 12.49
N LYS A 99 -8.77 -9.78 13.25
CA LYS A 99 -8.73 -8.91 14.46
C LYS A 99 -7.88 -9.52 15.57
N GLU A 100 -7.69 -10.83 15.52
CA GLU A 100 -6.91 -11.66 16.42
C GLU A 100 -5.40 -11.51 16.15
N ALA A 101 -5.00 -11.07 14.96
CA ALA A 101 -3.60 -10.78 14.65
C ALA A 101 -3.17 -9.54 15.43
N LYS A 102 -2.37 -9.74 16.50
CA LYS A 102 -1.83 -8.68 17.33
C LYS A 102 -0.39 -8.37 16.94
N SER A 103 0.03 -7.15 17.24
CA SER A 103 1.36 -6.61 16.95
C SER A 103 1.76 -6.78 15.48
N LEU A 104 0.83 -6.51 14.57
CA LEU A 104 1.02 -6.62 13.13
C LEU A 104 2.09 -5.63 12.65
N SER A 105 2.99 -6.11 11.80
CA SER A 105 3.91 -5.28 11.03
C SER A 105 3.76 -5.64 9.55
N LEU A 106 3.80 -4.63 8.68
CA LEU A 106 3.74 -4.84 7.23
C LEU A 106 5.09 -4.53 6.60
N PHE A 107 5.47 -5.36 5.64
CA PHE A 107 6.71 -5.19 4.90
C PHE A 107 6.50 -5.45 3.41
N HIS A 108 7.34 -4.78 2.62
CA HIS A 108 7.51 -5.07 1.20
C HIS A 108 8.78 -5.92 1.03
N VAL A 109 8.70 -6.98 0.23
CA VAL A 109 9.85 -7.71 -0.28
C VAL A 109 10.11 -7.25 -1.70
N ASP A 110 11.37 -6.93 -1.98
CA ASP A 110 11.82 -6.42 -3.27
C ASP A 110 12.89 -7.35 -3.82
N GLU A 111 12.92 -7.55 -5.13
CA GLU A 111 13.96 -8.32 -5.80
C GLU A 111 15.15 -7.43 -6.16
N ARG A 112 16.35 -7.88 -5.80
CA ARG A 112 17.58 -7.16 -6.12
C ARG A 112 18.56 -8.05 -6.83
N LEU A 113 19.23 -7.47 -7.81
CA LEU A 113 20.34 -8.11 -8.48
C LEU A 113 21.58 -8.05 -7.57
N GLU A 114 21.96 -9.19 -7.00
CA GLU A 114 23.19 -9.37 -6.22
C GLU A 114 24.16 -10.22 -7.06
N GLY A 115 25.15 -9.56 -7.68
CA GLY A 115 25.99 -10.19 -8.70
C GLY A 115 25.17 -10.52 -9.95
N ASP A 116 25.12 -11.80 -10.31
CA ASP A 116 24.33 -12.31 -11.45
C ASP A 116 23.04 -13.02 -11.01
N GLN A 117 22.62 -12.88 -9.75
CA GLN A 117 21.45 -13.53 -9.19
C GLN A 117 20.41 -12.53 -8.70
N LEU A 118 19.14 -12.77 -9.03
CA LEU A 118 18.03 -12.08 -8.39
C LEU A 118 17.80 -12.69 -7.00
N VAL A 119 17.83 -11.84 -5.98
CA VAL A 119 17.65 -12.21 -4.58
C VAL A 119 16.51 -11.39 -4.00
N ALA A 120 15.51 -12.07 -3.46
CA ALA A 120 14.43 -11.45 -2.73
C ALA A 120 14.92 -10.93 -1.37
N ARG A 121 14.67 -9.65 -1.08
CA ARG A 121 15.19 -8.98 0.11
C ARG A 121 14.08 -8.28 0.89
N LEU A 122 14.09 -8.55 2.20
CA LEU A 122 13.22 -7.92 3.18
C LEU A 122 14.02 -6.91 4.03
N ASP A 123 13.78 -5.61 3.85
CA ASP A 123 14.38 -4.56 4.71
C ASP A 123 13.41 -4.10 5.80
N ARG A 124 13.63 -4.59 7.02
CA ARG A 124 12.81 -4.23 8.20
C ARG A 124 13.05 -2.82 8.72
N GLN A 125 14.14 -2.17 8.32
CA GLN A 125 14.48 -0.80 8.74
C GLN A 125 13.90 0.23 7.78
N ARG A 126 13.78 -0.13 6.49
CA ARG A 126 13.24 0.72 5.44
C ARG A 126 12.14 -0.03 4.67
N PRO A 127 10.98 -0.24 5.30
CA PRO A 127 9.86 -0.85 4.60
C PRO A 127 9.41 0.05 3.46
N ASP A 128 9.36 -0.48 2.24
CA ASP A 128 8.89 0.23 1.04
C ASP A 128 7.40 -0.04 0.76
N LEU A 129 6.63 -0.23 1.84
CA LEU A 129 5.18 -0.31 1.79
C LEU A 129 4.57 0.87 2.54
N TYR A 130 3.82 1.70 1.82
CA TYR A 130 3.17 2.87 2.37
C TYR A 130 1.65 2.69 2.42
N LEU A 131 1.07 3.11 3.54
CA LEU A 131 -0.37 3.17 3.74
C LEU A 131 -0.83 4.61 3.70
N MET A 132 -1.88 4.86 2.92
CA MET A 132 -2.57 6.13 2.89
C MET A 132 -3.90 5.99 3.61
N PRO A 133 -4.19 6.80 4.64
CA PRO A 133 -5.48 6.74 5.30
C PRO A 133 -6.58 7.23 4.36
N LEU A 134 -7.73 6.58 4.43
CA LEU A 134 -8.94 7.02 3.77
C LEU A 134 -9.91 7.59 4.81
N LYS A 135 -10.42 8.80 4.59
CA LYS A 135 -11.51 9.39 5.36
C LYS A 135 -12.75 9.48 4.46
N ASP A 136 -13.81 8.78 4.83
CA ASP A 136 -15.04 8.67 4.03
C ASP A 136 -14.75 8.21 2.58
N GLY A 137 -13.80 7.27 2.44
CA GLY A 137 -13.34 6.76 1.14
C GLY A 137 -12.37 7.68 0.39
N GLN A 138 -12.11 8.89 0.88
CA GLN A 138 -11.20 9.84 0.24
C GLN A 138 -9.78 9.78 0.81
N PRO A 139 -8.74 9.83 -0.03
CA PRO A 139 -7.36 9.80 0.43
C PRO A 139 -6.99 11.02 1.27
N GLN A 140 -6.14 10.82 2.28
CA GLN A 140 -5.52 11.90 3.04
C GLN A 140 -4.11 12.21 2.52
N ALA A 141 -3.64 13.43 2.80
CA ALA A 141 -2.34 13.92 2.37
C ALA A 141 -1.16 13.44 3.24
N GLU A 142 -1.24 12.20 3.72
CA GLU A 142 -0.32 11.59 4.67
C GLU A 142 -0.03 10.15 4.27
N LEU A 143 1.20 9.70 4.52
CA LEU A 143 1.62 8.31 4.35
C LEU A 143 2.13 7.76 5.67
N TYR A 144 1.89 6.48 5.88
CA TYR A 144 2.27 5.76 7.09
C TYR A 144 2.90 4.42 6.75
N THR A 145 3.70 3.89 7.66
CA THR A 145 4.08 2.48 7.70
C THR A 145 3.51 1.87 8.98
N VAL A 146 3.32 0.55 9.01
CA VAL A 146 2.79 -0.16 10.18
C VAL A 146 3.83 -1.07 10.76
N LYS A 147 4.08 -0.93 12.06
CA LYS A 147 4.95 -1.82 12.82
C LYS A 147 4.38 -2.02 14.22
N LYS A 148 4.20 -3.27 14.60
CA LYS A 148 3.64 -3.69 15.91
C LYS A 148 2.34 -2.94 16.26
N ASP A 149 1.36 -2.96 15.36
CA ASP A 149 0.07 -2.25 15.43
C ASP A 149 0.16 -0.71 15.52
N GLN A 150 1.34 -0.12 15.33
CA GLN A 150 1.52 1.33 15.36
C GLN A 150 1.75 1.89 13.95
N LEU A 151 1.07 3.00 13.67
CA LEU A 151 1.27 3.80 12.47
C LEU A 151 2.44 4.78 12.70
N TYR A 152 3.44 4.71 11.83
CA TYR A 152 4.57 5.63 11.80
C TYR A 152 4.50 6.52 10.56
N PRO A 153 4.55 7.85 10.67
CA PRO A 153 4.55 8.73 9.50
C PRO A 153 5.74 8.43 8.59
N ALA A 154 5.46 8.24 7.31
CA ALA A 154 6.47 8.03 6.28
C ALA A 154 6.96 9.38 5.71
N SER A 155 8.25 9.44 5.35
CA SER A 155 8.79 10.62 4.68
C SER A 155 8.31 10.68 3.24
N THR A 156 7.63 11.76 2.88
CA THR A 156 7.19 12.03 1.50
C THR A 156 8.19 12.87 0.69
N ARG A 157 9.33 13.23 1.28
CA ARG A 157 10.36 14.03 0.62
C ARG A 157 11.00 13.23 -0.51
N GLY A 158 10.88 13.74 -1.73
CA GLY A 158 11.47 13.12 -2.91
C GLY A 158 10.72 11.88 -3.40
N LEU A 159 9.57 11.56 -2.80
CA LEU A 159 8.75 10.41 -3.19
C LEU A 159 8.10 10.65 -4.56
N TYR A 160 8.20 9.64 -5.41
CA TYR A 160 7.45 9.51 -6.65
C TYR A 160 6.48 8.35 -6.52
N LEU A 161 5.27 8.54 -7.01
CA LEU A 161 4.28 7.50 -7.18
C LEU A 161 4.39 6.95 -8.60
N ALA A 162 3.94 5.71 -8.78
CA ALA A 162 3.81 5.07 -10.08
C ALA A 162 2.98 5.94 -11.05
N GLU A 163 3.17 5.70 -12.34
CA GLU A 163 2.44 6.34 -13.43
C GLU A 163 0.92 6.19 -13.28
N SER A 164 0.44 5.13 -12.62
CA SER A 164 -0.99 4.90 -12.38
C SER A 164 -1.65 5.98 -11.53
N PHE A 165 -0.86 6.80 -10.83
CA PHE A 165 -1.33 7.96 -10.06
C PHE A 165 -1.25 9.26 -10.87
N ALA A 166 -0.61 9.27 -12.04
CA ALA A 166 -0.51 10.44 -12.89
C ALA A 166 -1.85 10.75 -13.59
N GLN A 167 -1.88 11.87 -14.31
CA GLN A 167 -3.08 12.29 -15.03
C GLN A 167 -3.34 11.33 -16.20
N GLN A 168 -4.55 10.80 -16.25
CA GLN A 168 -4.99 9.96 -17.36
C GLN A 168 -5.84 10.79 -18.34
N GLU A 169 -5.41 10.84 -19.60
CA GLU A 169 -6.15 11.46 -20.71
C GLU A 169 -6.88 10.38 -21.50
N GLY A 170 -8.16 10.16 -21.18
CA GLY A 170 -8.93 9.06 -21.75
C GLY A 170 -8.39 7.71 -21.27
N TRP A 171 -7.61 7.04 -22.11
CA TRP A 171 -6.95 5.76 -21.80
C TRP A 171 -5.43 5.87 -21.80
N LEU A 172 -4.87 7.08 -21.94
CA LEU A 172 -3.43 7.30 -22.06
C LEU A 172 -2.86 7.90 -20.77
N VAL A 173 -1.68 7.42 -20.38
CA VAL A 173 -0.81 8.04 -19.37
C VAL A 173 0.53 8.36 -20.04
N ARG A 174 0.98 9.61 -19.89
CA ARG A 174 2.16 10.14 -20.61
C ARG A 174 3.38 10.25 -19.70
N GLU A 175 3.14 10.42 -18.42
CA GLU A 175 4.15 10.59 -17.39
C GLU A 175 4.70 9.24 -16.96
N GLU A 176 6.02 9.11 -16.84
CA GLU A 176 6.65 7.91 -16.27
C GLU A 176 6.33 7.71 -14.79
N ARG A 177 6.07 8.80 -14.07
CA ARG A 177 5.85 8.87 -12.62
C ARG A 177 5.37 10.25 -12.24
N ILE A 178 4.69 10.36 -11.10
CA ILE A 178 4.26 11.63 -10.54
C ILE A 178 4.90 11.89 -9.18
N ARG A 179 5.36 13.11 -8.92
CA ARG A 179 5.84 13.47 -7.58
C ARG A 179 4.67 13.51 -6.61
N TRP A 180 4.88 13.00 -5.40
CA TRP A 180 3.87 13.04 -4.32
C TRP A 180 3.19 14.42 -4.18
N LYS A 181 3.99 15.50 -4.14
CA LYS A 181 3.48 16.87 -3.97
C LYS A 181 2.58 17.33 -5.13
N ASP A 182 2.83 16.84 -6.34
CA ASP A 182 2.12 17.25 -7.54
C ASP A 182 0.84 16.41 -7.67
N TRP A 183 0.88 15.14 -7.28
CA TRP A 183 -0.31 14.31 -7.09
C TRP A 183 -1.28 14.90 -6.05
N LEU A 184 -0.79 15.31 -4.88
CA LEU A 184 -1.64 15.95 -3.86
C LEU A 184 -2.36 17.19 -4.40
N ARG A 185 -1.67 18.02 -5.18
CA ARG A 185 -2.26 19.20 -5.82
C ARG A 185 -3.36 18.81 -6.81
N GLN A 186 -3.15 17.77 -7.60
CA GLN A 186 -4.18 17.24 -8.51
C GLN A 186 -5.43 16.75 -7.76
N GLN A 187 -5.25 16.14 -6.59
CA GLN A 187 -6.37 15.68 -5.74
C GLN A 187 -7.03 16.81 -4.93
N GLY A 188 -6.55 18.06 -5.03
CA GLY A 188 -7.03 19.17 -4.20
C GLY A 188 -6.71 19.00 -2.71
N LEU A 189 -5.72 18.15 -2.38
CA LEU A 189 -5.34 17.83 -1.02
C LEU A 189 -4.21 18.74 -0.55
N ALA A 190 -4.35 19.26 0.67
CA ALA A 190 -3.27 19.96 1.36
C ALA A 190 -2.63 19.03 2.38
N ALA A 191 -1.29 18.93 2.36
CA ALA A 191 -0.55 18.29 3.43
C ALA A 191 -0.89 18.98 4.76
N PRO A 192 -1.14 18.25 5.85
CA PRO A 192 -1.41 18.87 7.13
C PRO A 192 -0.25 19.79 7.53
N GLU A 193 -0.57 20.96 8.08
CA GLU A 193 0.45 21.84 8.65
C GLU A 193 1.22 21.04 9.70
N LYS A 194 2.50 20.78 9.47
CA LYS A 194 3.39 20.31 10.54
C LYS A 194 3.25 21.31 11.68
N GLU A 195 2.85 20.86 12.87
CA GLU A 195 2.87 21.69 14.06
C GLU A 195 4.26 22.32 14.17
N SER A 196 4.33 23.63 13.90
CA SER A 196 5.57 24.37 14.00
C SER A 196 6.17 24.13 15.40
N LYS A 197 7.48 23.89 15.47
CA LYS A 197 8.19 23.82 16.76
C LYS A 197 7.89 25.04 17.64
N LEU A 198 7.58 26.19 17.03
CA LEU A 198 7.14 27.41 17.71
C LEU A 198 5.71 27.30 18.27
N LYS A 199 4.75 26.71 17.54
CA LYS A 199 3.38 26.44 18.05
C LYS A 199 3.42 25.47 19.24
N ARG A 200 4.25 24.42 19.16
CA ARG A 200 4.51 23.49 20.29
C ARG A 200 5.17 24.16 21.48
N LEU A 201 6.15 25.05 21.25
CA LEU A 201 6.80 25.81 22.33
C LEU A 201 5.80 26.78 22.99
N ALA A 202 5.02 27.51 22.19
CA ALA A 202 4.02 28.46 22.66
C ALA A 202 2.94 27.78 23.50
N GLN A 203 2.41 26.62 23.06
CA GLN A 203 1.46 25.83 23.85
C GLN A 203 2.08 25.30 25.15
N ARG A 204 3.37 24.91 25.15
CA ARG A 204 4.08 24.46 26.36
C ARG A 204 4.34 25.60 27.34
N VAL A 205 4.59 26.81 26.85
CA VAL A 205 4.76 28.02 27.66
C VAL A 205 3.43 28.50 28.23
N LEU A 206 2.36 28.55 27.42
CA LEU A 206 1.00 28.88 27.88
C LEU A 206 0.50 27.91 28.96
N ARG A 207 0.73 26.60 28.82
CA ARG A 207 0.40 25.60 29.87
C ARG A 207 1.20 25.77 31.17
N LYS A 208 2.38 26.39 31.13
CA LYS A 208 3.17 26.70 32.34
C LYS A 208 2.75 28.02 33.00
N ILE A 209 2.14 28.94 32.25
CA ILE A 209 1.74 30.27 32.73
C ILE A 209 0.34 30.26 33.38
N VAL A 210 -0.52 29.28 33.06
CA VAL A 210 -1.83 29.16 33.73
C VAL A 210 -1.66 28.42 35.07
N PRO A 211 -1.76 29.07 36.24
CA PRO A 211 -1.75 28.36 37.50
C PRO A 211 -3.03 27.52 37.61
N LYS A 212 -2.89 26.23 37.93
CA LYS A 212 -4.04 25.39 38.32
C LYS A 212 -4.73 26.05 39.52
N LYS A 213 -5.90 26.67 39.30
CA LYS A 213 -6.83 26.99 40.39
C LYS A 213 -7.14 25.68 41.11
N LYS A 214 -6.64 25.54 42.34
CA LYS A 214 -7.07 24.48 43.25
C LYS A 214 -8.55 24.74 43.55
N ALA A 215 -9.44 23.88 43.07
CA ALA A 215 -10.79 23.80 43.58
C ALA A 215 -10.70 23.20 45.00
N LYS A 216 -11.03 24.01 46.00
CA LYS A 216 -11.47 23.55 47.33
C LYS A 216 -12.99 23.62 47.32
N GLY A 217 -13.63 22.56 47.80
CA GLY A 217 -15.07 22.39 47.91
C GLY A 217 -15.34 20.91 47.98
#